data_AF-A0A8H3UYE2-F1
#
_entry.id   AF-A0A8H3UYE2-F1
#
_cell.length_a   1.000
_cell.length_b   1.000
_cell.length_c   1.000
_cell.angle_alpha   90.00
_cell.angle_beta   90.00
_cell.angle_gamma   90.00
#
_symmetry.space_group_name_H-M   'P 1'
#
loop_
_entity.id
_entity.type
_entity.pdbx_description
1 polymer ?
#
loop_
_entity_poly.entity_id
_entity_poly.type
_entity_poly.pdbx_seq_one_letter_code
_entity_poly.pdbx_strand_id
1 'polypeptide(L)'
;MHFEYFPTEIITHVFLTCETVHSALSLSSTCRRFNKIFKSSKRLSILQQAAEAQYGPLEDAVQLVTHNASQPAHLIRSVPFSLALLKQINHVGRIAQKWCDIYPFKKWKVNFQDRRLLNNDERYRLRRALYRLWLYTRAFHTSSHTRDQRMNLQLVHIRAELLHNWTTEELAEIADVHAVLREVVHGNVCPSNGAIARKFKKRFPDNDHQPLFNIHLNYPPPPFTAPMPTSQFHNPPSPNMIASQYHDGPSHVSRYRHSKFTPTPFHEPGAEGWGDSTSHYYVVEDVLKLDPEQIMWLKENAPLKGMVETYVKSLGDWFENNGETWTQTLEWVVRKRGEEMDELMDAVVDGELGIALSEE
;
A
#
# COMPACT_ATOMS: atom_id res chain seq x y z
N MET A 1 -4.96 42.03 5.21
CA MET A 1 -4.39 42.34 3.88
C MET A 1 -5.51 42.76 2.94
N HIS A 2 -5.41 43.94 2.32
CA HIS A 2 -6.41 44.40 1.35
C HIS A 2 -6.15 43.79 -0.03
N PHE A 3 -6.55 42.52 -0.22
CA PHE A 3 -6.43 41.83 -1.51
C PHE A 3 -7.25 42.47 -2.65
N GLU A 4 -8.16 43.37 -2.30
CA GLU A 4 -9.03 44.10 -3.22
C GLU A 4 -8.27 45.04 -4.17
N TYR A 5 -7.07 45.50 -3.78
CA TYR A 5 -6.26 46.42 -4.59
C TYR A 5 -5.23 45.71 -5.47
N PHE A 6 -5.00 44.41 -5.28
CA PHE A 6 -4.01 43.71 -6.10
C PHE A 6 -4.52 43.50 -7.53
N PRO A 7 -3.62 43.51 -8.54
CA PRO A 7 -3.94 43.09 -9.90
C PRO A 7 -4.39 41.62 -9.97
N THR A 8 -5.12 41.26 -11.02
CA THR A 8 -5.64 39.90 -11.22
C THR A 8 -4.52 38.88 -11.41
N GLU A 9 -3.41 39.32 -11.97
CA GLU A 9 -2.18 38.56 -12.21
C GLU A 9 -1.56 38.11 -10.89
N ILE A 10 -1.49 39.02 -9.90
CA ILE A 10 -0.97 38.73 -8.57
C ILE A 10 -1.88 37.75 -7.83
N ILE A 11 -3.20 37.95 -7.91
CA ILE A 11 -4.15 37.01 -7.30
C ILE A 11 -4.07 35.63 -7.97
N THR A 12 -3.88 35.58 -9.29
CA THR A 12 -3.67 34.32 -10.02
C THR A 12 -2.38 33.63 -9.58
N HIS A 13 -1.30 34.38 -9.34
CA HIS A 13 -0.07 33.86 -8.78
C HIS A 13 -0.28 33.26 -7.39
N VAL A 14 -1.04 33.93 -6.51
CA VAL A 14 -1.40 33.39 -5.19
C VAL A 14 -2.17 32.06 -5.30
N PHE A 15 -3.06 31.93 -6.28
CA PHE A 15 -3.72 30.65 -6.56
C PHE A 15 -2.75 29.57 -7.02
N LEU A 16 -1.75 29.92 -7.85
CA LEU A 16 -0.75 28.97 -8.35
C LEU A 16 0.24 28.53 -7.26
N THR A 17 0.45 29.32 -6.22
CA THR A 17 1.28 28.95 -5.07
C THR A 17 0.54 28.12 -4.01
N CYS A 18 -0.72 27.76 -4.23
CA CYS A 18 -1.46 26.91 -3.29
C CYS A 18 -0.89 25.49 -3.27
N GLU A 19 -0.44 25.04 -2.09
CA GLU A 19 0.13 23.70 -1.90
C GLU A 19 -0.91 22.57 -1.93
N THR A 20 -2.19 22.88 -1.76
CA THR A 20 -3.26 21.88 -1.77
C THR A 20 -4.43 22.30 -2.64
N VAL A 21 -5.08 21.29 -3.25
CA VAL A 21 -6.31 21.46 -4.03
C VAL A 21 -7.42 22.06 -3.15
N HIS A 22 -7.46 21.67 -1.88
CA HIS A 22 -8.42 22.20 -0.92
C HIS A 22 -8.19 23.69 -0.66
N SER A 23 -6.94 24.13 -0.45
CA SER A 23 -6.60 25.54 -0.26
C SER A 23 -7.03 26.40 -1.44
N ALA A 24 -6.81 25.95 -2.67
CA ALA A 24 -7.25 26.67 -3.87
C ALA A 24 -8.79 26.78 -3.94
N LEU A 25 -9.53 25.71 -3.62
CA LEU A 25 -11.00 25.73 -3.57
C LEU A 25 -11.52 26.64 -2.47
N SER A 26 -10.95 26.55 -1.27
CA SER A 26 -11.31 27.39 -0.12
C SER A 26 -11.04 28.87 -0.41
N LEU A 27 -9.89 29.20 -0.99
CA LEU A 27 -9.56 30.57 -1.44
C LEU A 27 -10.61 31.09 -2.42
N SER A 28 -11.03 30.28 -3.40
CA SER A 28 -12.08 30.65 -4.36
C SER A 28 -13.46 30.90 -3.74
N SER A 29 -13.69 30.39 -2.52
CA SER A 29 -14.96 30.53 -1.78
C SER A 29 -15.02 31.77 -0.89
N THR A 30 -13.89 32.44 -0.65
CA THR A 30 -13.80 33.58 0.28
C THR A 30 -14.50 34.84 -0.21
N CYS A 31 -14.42 35.16 -1.51
CA CYS A 31 -15.06 36.36 -2.07
C CYS A 31 -15.44 36.21 -3.54
N ARG A 32 -16.35 37.08 -4.02
CA ARG A 32 -16.84 37.05 -5.42
C ARG A 32 -15.71 37.26 -6.44
N ARG A 33 -14.74 38.13 -6.13
CA ARG A 33 -13.59 38.41 -7.02
C ARG A 33 -12.74 37.17 -7.22
N PHE A 34 -12.37 36.48 -6.14
CA PHE A 34 -11.57 35.26 -6.19
C PHE A 34 -12.33 34.12 -6.88
N ASN A 35 -13.63 34.01 -6.64
CA ASN A 35 -14.47 33.05 -7.35
C ASN A 35 -14.46 33.26 -8.87
N LYS A 36 -14.54 34.53 -9.32
CA LYS A 36 -14.49 34.88 -10.75
C LYS A 36 -13.13 34.55 -11.38
N ILE A 37 -12.04 34.85 -10.68
CA ILE A 37 -10.67 34.56 -11.13
C ILE A 37 -10.46 33.04 -11.23
N PHE A 38 -10.88 32.29 -10.21
CA PHE A 38 -10.77 30.84 -10.20
C PHE A 38 -11.62 30.16 -11.29
N LYS A 39 -12.81 30.69 -11.60
CA LYS A 39 -13.68 30.17 -12.67
C LYS A 39 -13.26 30.61 -14.08
N SER A 40 -12.19 31.38 -14.22
CA SER A 40 -11.64 31.76 -15.53
C SER A 40 -11.02 30.56 -16.26
N SER A 41 -10.47 30.79 -17.46
CA SER A 41 -9.72 29.80 -18.23
C SER A 41 -8.52 29.19 -17.48
N LYS A 42 -8.03 29.84 -16.40
CA LYS A 42 -6.91 29.36 -15.59
C LYS A 42 -7.28 28.32 -14.53
N ARG A 43 -8.57 27.99 -14.38
CA ARG A 43 -9.05 27.02 -13.37
C ARG A 43 -8.28 25.71 -13.36
N LEU A 44 -8.09 25.12 -14.53
CA LEU A 44 -7.43 23.82 -14.66
C LEU A 44 -5.95 23.92 -14.31
N SER A 45 -5.26 24.97 -14.76
CA SER A 45 -3.85 25.21 -14.41
C SER A 45 -3.65 25.41 -12.91
N ILE A 46 -4.54 26.17 -12.24
CA ILE A 46 -4.51 26.36 -10.79
C ILE A 46 -4.66 25.01 -10.06
N LEU A 47 -5.65 24.21 -10.49
CA LEU A 47 -5.89 22.90 -9.87
C LEU A 47 -4.79 21.88 -10.17
N GLN A 48 -4.20 21.94 -11.36
CA GLN A 48 -3.07 21.10 -11.74
C GLN A 48 -1.84 21.41 -10.88
N GLN A 49 -1.48 22.69 -10.75
CA GLN A 49 -0.34 23.11 -9.93
C GLN A 49 -0.53 22.71 -8.46
N ALA A 50 -1.73 22.91 -7.92
CA ALA A 50 -2.05 22.50 -6.55
C ALA A 50 -2.04 20.97 -6.38
N ALA A 51 -2.45 20.21 -7.40
CA ALA A 51 -2.38 18.75 -7.38
C ALA A 51 -0.93 18.24 -7.51
N GLU A 52 -0.07 18.91 -8.28
CA GLU A 52 1.36 18.62 -8.38
C GLU A 52 2.04 18.82 -7.03
N ALA A 53 1.82 19.96 -6.38
CA ALA A 53 2.37 20.21 -5.05
C ALA A 53 1.89 19.18 -4.01
N GLN A 54 0.60 18.84 -4.02
CA GLN A 54 -0.01 17.98 -3.00
C GLN A 54 0.24 16.48 -3.22
N TYR A 55 0.12 16.02 -4.47
CA TYR A 55 0.05 14.61 -4.85
C TYR A 55 1.10 14.22 -5.89
N GLY A 56 1.93 15.16 -6.36
CA GLY A 56 2.91 14.91 -7.41
C GLY A 56 3.99 13.89 -7.01
N PRO A 57 4.70 13.31 -7.99
CA PRO A 57 4.66 13.66 -9.43
C PRO A 57 3.35 13.31 -10.12
N LEU A 58 2.72 14.26 -10.83
CA LEU A 58 1.49 13.95 -11.56
C LEU A 58 1.72 13.04 -12.75
N GLU A 59 2.90 13.06 -13.36
CA GLU A 59 3.22 12.20 -14.49
C GLU A 59 3.04 10.71 -14.15
N ASP A 60 3.64 10.25 -13.04
CA ASP A 60 3.50 8.87 -12.56
C ASP A 60 2.07 8.56 -12.09
N ALA A 61 1.40 9.51 -11.42
CA ALA A 61 0.01 9.34 -11.02
C ALA A 61 -0.91 9.18 -12.25
N VAL A 62 -0.64 9.92 -13.34
CA VAL A 62 -1.37 9.82 -14.61
C VAL A 62 -1.11 8.48 -15.27
N GLN A 63 0.14 8.00 -15.31
CA GLN A 63 0.44 6.65 -15.82
C GLN A 63 -0.37 5.58 -15.08
N LEU A 64 -0.42 5.68 -13.75
CA LEU A 64 -1.20 4.77 -12.92
C LEU A 64 -2.69 4.82 -13.25
N VAL A 65 -3.34 5.99 -13.17
CA VAL A 65 -4.81 6.07 -13.31
C VAL A 65 -5.30 5.83 -14.73
N THR A 66 -4.46 6.07 -15.74
CA THR A 66 -4.82 5.87 -17.16
C THR A 66 -4.42 4.48 -17.69
N HIS A 67 -3.68 3.69 -16.90
CA HIS A 67 -3.29 2.33 -17.28
C HIS A 67 -4.51 1.45 -17.58
N ASN A 68 -4.42 0.74 -18.70
CA ASN A 68 -5.41 -0.21 -19.19
C ASN A 68 -4.72 -1.28 -20.04
N ALA A 69 -5.44 -2.38 -20.29
CA ALA A 69 -4.91 -3.54 -21.02
C ALA A 69 -4.70 -3.31 -22.53
N SER A 70 -5.15 -2.19 -23.10
CA SER A 70 -5.04 -1.93 -24.54
C SER A 70 -3.66 -1.44 -24.97
N GLN A 71 -2.81 -1.02 -24.03
CA GLN A 71 -1.45 -0.55 -24.31
C GLN A 71 -0.46 -1.13 -23.29
N PRO A 72 0.77 -1.49 -23.72
CA PRO A 72 1.82 -1.93 -22.80
C PRO A 72 2.05 -0.96 -21.64
N ALA A 73 2.44 -1.48 -20.48
CA ALA A 73 2.66 -0.68 -19.27
C ALA A 73 3.87 0.27 -19.42
N HIS A 74 4.91 -0.17 -20.15
CA HIS A 74 6.14 0.60 -20.35
C HIS A 74 5.97 1.82 -21.27
N LEU A 75 4.86 1.95 -22.00
CA LEU A 75 4.60 3.11 -22.85
C LEU A 75 4.01 4.26 -22.02
N ILE A 76 4.67 5.43 -22.10
CA ILE A 76 4.26 6.65 -21.42
C ILE A 76 3.00 7.22 -22.11
N ARG A 77 1.96 7.45 -21.32
CA ARG A 77 0.67 8.02 -21.74
C ARG A 77 0.62 9.51 -21.44
N SER A 78 0.26 10.31 -22.43
CA SER A 78 -0.02 11.74 -22.24
C SER A 78 -1.52 11.98 -22.43
N VAL A 79 -2.16 12.51 -21.38
CA VAL A 79 -3.60 12.77 -21.37
C VAL A 79 -3.83 14.22 -20.92
N PRO A 80 -4.70 14.99 -21.60
CA PRO A 80 -4.99 16.36 -21.21
C PRO A 80 -5.60 16.41 -19.81
N PHE A 81 -5.13 17.37 -19.00
CA PHE A 81 -5.60 17.53 -17.64
C PHE A 81 -7.07 17.94 -17.61
N SER A 82 -7.88 17.24 -16.81
CA SER A 82 -9.32 17.46 -16.69
C SER A 82 -9.78 17.29 -15.24
N LEU A 83 -10.99 17.77 -14.93
CA LEU A 83 -11.57 17.57 -13.59
C LEU A 83 -11.84 16.09 -13.28
N ALA A 84 -12.14 15.27 -14.29
CA ALA A 84 -12.32 13.83 -14.12
C ALA A 84 -10.99 13.15 -13.76
N LEU A 85 -9.92 13.49 -14.48
CA LEU A 85 -8.57 13.02 -14.18
C LEU A 85 -8.12 13.46 -12.79
N LEU A 86 -8.37 14.73 -12.42
CA LEU A 86 -8.06 15.23 -11.08
C LEU A 86 -8.77 14.45 -9.98
N LYS A 87 -10.03 14.01 -10.18
CA LYS A 87 -10.72 13.17 -9.19
C LYS A 87 -10.02 11.83 -9.00
N GLN A 88 -9.55 11.21 -10.08
CA GLN A 88 -8.80 9.95 -10.03
C GLN A 88 -7.43 10.15 -9.36
N ILE A 89 -6.72 11.22 -9.71
CA ILE A 89 -5.44 11.59 -9.07
C ILE A 89 -5.63 11.84 -7.57
N ASN A 90 -6.69 12.54 -7.18
CA ASN A 90 -6.98 12.82 -5.77
C ASN A 90 -7.18 11.51 -4.97
N HIS A 91 -7.85 10.52 -5.57
CA HIS A 91 -8.05 9.21 -4.95
C HIS A 91 -6.70 8.52 -4.66
N VAL A 92 -5.88 8.29 -5.69
CA VAL A 92 -4.58 7.61 -5.53
C VAL A 92 -3.61 8.45 -4.68
N GLY A 93 -3.67 9.78 -4.81
CA GLY A 93 -2.82 10.71 -4.07
C GLY A 93 -3.11 10.73 -2.57
N ARG A 94 -4.38 10.62 -2.16
CA ARG A 94 -4.72 10.47 -0.73
C ARG A 94 -4.15 9.20 -0.13
N ILE A 95 -4.17 8.11 -0.89
CA ILE A 95 -3.59 6.83 -0.46
C ILE A 95 -2.08 6.97 -0.33
N ALA A 96 -1.44 7.60 -1.31
CA ALA A 96 0.00 7.86 -1.27
C ALA A 96 0.40 8.76 -0.09
N GLN A 97 -0.39 9.77 0.25
CA GLN A 97 -0.19 10.60 1.45
C GLN A 97 -0.24 9.76 2.74
N LYS A 98 -1.20 8.84 2.88
CA LYS A 98 -1.23 7.92 4.04
C LYS A 98 0.05 7.07 4.12
N TRP A 99 0.57 6.63 2.99
CA TRP A 99 1.83 5.88 2.95
C TRP A 99 3.03 6.73 3.35
N CYS A 100 3.10 8.01 2.96
CA CYS A 100 4.11 8.94 3.46
C CYS A 100 4.09 9.03 4.99
N ASP A 101 2.91 9.01 5.61
CA ASP A 101 2.79 9.11 7.07
C ASP A 101 3.12 7.79 7.79
N ILE A 102 2.91 6.64 7.13
CA ILE A 102 3.27 5.32 7.68
C ILE A 102 4.76 5.04 7.55
N TYR A 103 5.38 5.49 6.47
CA TYR A 103 6.75 5.13 6.09
C TYR A 103 7.77 5.29 7.24
N PRO A 104 7.85 6.43 7.97
CA PRO A 104 8.80 6.59 9.06
C PRO A 104 8.70 5.54 10.17
N PHE A 105 7.48 5.08 10.46
CA PHE A 105 7.25 4.09 11.50
C PHE A 105 7.67 2.68 11.08
N LYS A 106 7.78 2.43 9.78
CA LYS A 106 8.11 1.12 9.21
C LYS A 106 9.56 1.03 8.80
N LYS A 107 10.10 2.02 8.09
CA LYS A 107 11.52 2.14 7.73
C LYS A 107 12.39 2.05 9.00
N TRP A 108 12.13 2.93 9.95
CA TRP A 108 12.88 3.02 11.21
C TRP A 108 12.20 2.30 12.37
N LYS A 109 11.66 1.10 12.09
CA LYS A 109 11.02 0.27 13.12
C LYS A 109 12.02 -0.19 14.17
N VAL A 110 13.23 -0.56 13.74
CA VAL A 110 14.33 -1.02 14.59
C VAL A 110 15.26 0.15 14.96
N ASN A 111 15.61 1.00 14.00
CA ASN A 111 16.51 2.14 14.22
C ASN A 111 15.73 3.38 14.63
N PHE A 112 15.22 3.41 15.86
CA PHE A 112 14.37 4.51 16.33
C PHE A 112 15.08 5.87 16.43
N GLN A 113 16.42 5.90 16.39
CA GLN A 113 17.22 7.12 16.41
C GLN A 113 17.05 7.94 15.12
N ASP A 114 16.94 7.27 13.98
CA ASP A 114 16.82 7.90 12.66
C ASP A 114 15.36 8.24 12.29
N ARG A 115 14.41 7.90 13.18
CA ARG A 115 12.99 8.10 12.91
C ARG A 115 12.64 9.58 12.92
N ARG A 116 12.34 10.11 11.73
CA ARG A 116 11.89 11.50 11.55
C ARG A 116 10.72 11.63 10.57
N LEU A 117 10.14 12.83 10.51
CA LEU A 117 9.18 13.15 9.45
C LEU A 117 9.93 13.33 8.12
N LEU A 118 9.28 12.88 7.05
CA LEU A 118 9.79 13.10 5.70
C LEU A 118 9.64 14.56 5.30
N ASN A 119 10.69 15.11 4.67
CA ASN A 119 10.66 16.42 4.04
C ASN A 119 9.85 16.38 2.72
N ASN A 120 9.66 17.52 2.07
CA ASN A 120 8.83 17.60 0.87
C ASN A 120 9.39 16.78 -0.31
N ASP A 121 10.71 16.76 -0.50
CA ASP A 121 11.37 16.04 -1.58
C ASP A 121 11.32 14.54 -1.36
N GLU A 122 11.50 14.08 -0.13
CA GLU A 122 11.33 12.67 0.25
C GLU A 122 9.88 12.21 0.10
N ARG A 123 8.91 13.06 0.49
CA ARG A 123 7.49 12.76 0.26
C ARG A 123 7.18 12.69 -1.23
N TYR A 124 7.79 13.54 -2.05
CA TYR A 124 7.67 13.51 -3.50
C TYR A 124 8.24 12.20 -4.08
N ARG A 125 9.48 11.83 -3.72
CA ARG A 125 10.12 10.57 -4.11
C ARG A 125 9.32 9.35 -3.67
N LEU A 126 8.80 9.35 -2.44
CA LEU A 126 7.97 8.25 -1.94
C LEU A 126 6.71 8.07 -2.76
N ARG A 127 5.98 9.16 -3.06
CA ARG A 127 4.76 9.08 -3.87
C ARG A 127 5.09 8.59 -5.28
N ARG A 128 6.18 9.09 -5.89
CA ARG A 128 6.69 8.63 -7.18
C ARG A 128 6.91 7.13 -7.19
N ALA A 129 7.72 6.64 -6.28
CA ALA A 129 8.05 5.22 -6.13
C ALA A 129 6.79 4.37 -5.88
N LEU A 130 5.86 4.85 -5.04
CA LEU A 130 4.60 4.17 -4.77
C LEU A 130 3.70 4.08 -6.01
N TYR A 131 3.55 5.15 -6.80
CA TYR A 131 2.75 5.12 -8.03
C TYR A 131 3.33 4.15 -9.06
N ARG A 132 4.66 4.10 -9.18
CA ARG A 132 5.37 3.17 -10.08
C ARG A 132 5.21 1.72 -9.67
N LEU A 133 5.34 1.42 -8.37
CA LEU A 133 5.05 0.08 -7.83
C LEU A 133 3.58 -0.31 -8.04
N TRP A 134 2.66 0.63 -7.80
CA TRP A 134 1.24 0.41 -8.00
C TRP A 134 0.91 0.14 -9.46
N LEU A 135 1.52 0.88 -10.39
CA LEU A 135 1.39 0.64 -11.83
C LEU A 135 1.87 -0.78 -12.18
N TYR A 136 3.01 -1.20 -11.64
CA TYR A 136 3.52 -2.56 -11.83
C TYR A 136 2.51 -3.60 -11.36
N THR A 137 2.00 -3.46 -10.13
CA THR A 137 1.00 -4.38 -9.58
C THR A 137 -0.25 -4.46 -10.48
N ARG A 138 -0.79 -3.32 -10.92
CA ARG A 138 -1.97 -3.28 -11.78
C ARG A 138 -1.74 -3.89 -13.17
N ALA A 139 -0.52 -3.78 -13.69
CA ALA A 139 -0.18 -4.31 -15.00
C ALA A 139 0.03 -5.84 -14.97
N PHE A 140 0.66 -6.35 -13.91
CA PHE A 140 1.24 -7.70 -13.93
C PHE A 140 0.73 -8.65 -12.85
N HIS A 141 0.13 -8.16 -11.76
CA HIS A 141 -0.50 -9.01 -10.75
C HIS A 141 -1.99 -9.15 -11.04
N THR A 142 -2.29 -9.88 -12.10
CA THR A 142 -3.65 -10.08 -12.62
C THR A 142 -3.91 -11.55 -12.89
N SER A 143 -5.18 -11.93 -13.07
CA SER A 143 -5.58 -13.31 -13.35
C SER A 143 -5.03 -13.88 -14.66
N SER A 144 -4.55 -13.02 -15.57
CA SER A 144 -3.86 -13.45 -16.79
C SER A 144 -2.41 -13.87 -16.57
N HIS A 145 -1.83 -13.58 -15.40
CA HIS A 145 -0.46 -13.93 -15.04
C HIS A 145 -0.47 -15.00 -13.95
N THR A 146 -0.66 -16.25 -14.38
CA THR A 146 -0.74 -17.41 -13.48
C THR A 146 0.64 -17.83 -12.95
N ARG A 147 0.64 -18.65 -11.91
CA ARG A 147 1.87 -19.16 -11.27
C ARG A 147 2.85 -19.79 -12.26
N ASP A 148 2.34 -20.61 -13.18
CA ASP A 148 3.17 -21.39 -14.10
C ASP A 148 3.86 -20.50 -15.15
N GLN A 149 3.37 -19.27 -15.31
CA GLN A 149 3.89 -18.27 -16.22
C GLN A 149 4.94 -17.34 -15.57
N ARG A 150 5.15 -17.46 -14.25
CA ARG A 150 6.04 -16.57 -13.48
C ARG A 150 7.47 -16.51 -14.00
N MET A 151 8.03 -17.65 -14.40
CA MET A 151 9.40 -17.78 -14.90
C MET A 151 9.48 -17.83 -16.43
N ASN A 152 8.36 -17.59 -17.12
CA ASN A 152 8.37 -17.51 -18.57
C ASN A 152 9.22 -16.31 -19.00
N LEU A 153 10.30 -16.57 -19.74
CA LEU A 153 11.28 -15.55 -20.12
C LEU A 153 10.65 -14.37 -20.88
N GLN A 154 9.67 -14.64 -21.75
CA GLN A 154 8.97 -13.58 -22.48
C GLN A 154 8.19 -12.66 -21.54
N LEU A 155 7.53 -13.23 -20.52
CA LEU A 155 6.80 -12.44 -19.52
C LEU A 155 7.74 -11.72 -18.54
N VAL A 156 8.90 -12.31 -18.21
CA VAL A 156 9.97 -11.59 -17.48
C VAL A 156 10.41 -10.37 -18.29
N HIS A 157 10.68 -10.54 -19.58
CA HIS A 157 11.09 -9.43 -20.45
C HIS A 157 10.03 -8.32 -20.51
N ILE A 158 8.75 -8.67 -20.71
CA ILE A 158 7.65 -7.69 -20.75
C ILE A 158 7.52 -6.91 -19.44
N ARG A 159 7.66 -7.58 -18.29
CA ARG A 159 7.66 -6.90 -16.98
C ARG A 159 8.86 -5.97 -16.83
N ALA A 160 10.02 -6.42 -17.27
CA ALA A 160 11.26 -5.67 -17.15
C ALA A 160 11.32 -4.46 -18.09
N GLU A 161 10.63 -4.48 -19.23
CA GLU A 161 10.47 -3.29 -20.09
C GLU A 161 9.92 -2.09 -19.31
N LEU A 162 9.01 -2.31 -18.35
CA LEU A 162 8.52 -1.23 -17.50
C LEU A 162 9.64 -0.68 -16.59
N LEU A 163 10.39 -1.57 -15.93
CA LEU A 163 11.46 -1.16 -15.01
C LEU A 163 12.65 -0.51 -15.74
N HIS A 164 12.87 -0.83 -17.01
CA HIS A 164 13.90 -0.19 -17.84
C HIS A 164 13.66 1.31 -18.06
N ASN A 165 12.45 1.83 -17.81
CA ASN A 165 12.17 3.26 -17.89
C ASN A 165 12.74 4.07 -16.72
N TRP A 166 13.22 3.43 -15.65
CA TRP A 166 13.65 4.11 -14.42
C TRP A 166 15.13 3.86 -14.13
N THR A 167 15.81 4.83 -13.53
CA THR A 167 17.23 4.70 -13.16
C THR A 167 17.43 3.71 -12.01
N THR A 168 18.67 3.32 -11.71
CA THR A 168 18.94 2.42 -10.57
C THR A 168 18.53 3.07 -9.25
N GLU A 169 18.80 4.36 -9.08
CA GLU A 169 18.35 5.15 -7.92
C GLU A 169 16.83 5.13 -7.76
N GLU A 170 16.10 5.33 -8.86
CA GLU A 170 14.63 5.27 -8.85
C GLU A 170 14.10 3.86 -8.56
N LEU A 171 14.79 2.81 -9.00
CA LEU A 171 14.46 1.44 -8.63
C LEU A 171 14.73 1.16 -7.14
N ALA A 172 15.80 1.73 -6.58
CA ALA A 172 16.11 1.66 -5.16
C ALA A 172 15.02 2.37 -4.32
N GLU A 173 14.53 3.53 -4.76
CA GLU A 173 13.36 4.20 -4.15
C GLU A 173 12.13 3.29 -4.12
N ILE A 174 11.87 2.55 -5.20
CA ILE A 174 10.77 1.59 -5.26
C ILE A 174 11.02 0.40 -4.33
N ALA A 175 12.25 -0.11 -4.26
CA ALA A 175 12.64 -1.21 -3.37
C ALA A 175 12.41 -0.84 -1.89
N ASP A 176 12.76 0.38 -1.53
CA ASP A 176 12.56 0.92 -0.19
C ASP A 176 11.07 1.03 0.18
N VAL A 177 10.25 1.54 -0.73
CA VAL A 177 8.78 1.56 -0.56
C VAL A 177 8.21 0.14 -0.47
N HIS A 178 8.69 -0.78 -1.31
CA HIS A 178 8.27 -2.17 -1.30
C HIS A 178 8.59 -2.86 0.05
N ALA A 179 9.76 -2.59 0.63
CA ALA A 179 10.12 -3.07 1.96
C ALA A 179 9.16 -2.56 3.05
N VAL A 180 8.73 -1.29 2.96
CA VAL A 180 7.72 -0.72 3.86
C VAL A 180 6.34 -1.38 3.69
N LEU A 181 5.92 -1.65 2.45
CA LEU A 181 4.69 -2.41 2.18
C LEU A 181 4.77 -3.82 2.78
N ARG A 182 5.88 -4.52 2.57
CA ARG A 182 6.15 -5.84 3.15
C ARG A 182 6.09 -5.83 4.67
N GLU A 183 6.66 -4.83 5.33
CA GLU A 183 6.58 -4.68 6.79
C GLU A 183 5.15 -4.35 7.27
N VAL A 184 4.34 -3.65 6.48
CA VAL A 184 2.90 -3.49 6.77
C VAL A 184 2.18 -4.82 6.63
N VAL A 185 2.41 -5.58 5.57
CA VAL A 185 1.80 -6.90 5.37
C VAL A 185 2.19 -7.83 6.51
N HIS A 186 3.48 -8.02 6.76
CA HIS A 186 4.01 -8.87 7.83
C HIS A 186 3.60 -8.39 9.23
N GLY A 187 3.43 -7.09 9.44
CA GLY A 187 3.16 -6.53 10.77
C GLY A 187 1.68 -6.40 11.11
N ASN A 188 0.83 -6.16 10.11
CA ASN A 188 -0.54 -5.68 10.31
C ASN A 188 -1.59 -6.55 9.60
N VAL A 189 -1.34 -6.96 8.35
CA VAL A 189 -2.31 -7.69 7.52
C VAL A 189 -2.22 -9.19 7.80
N CYS A 190 -1.01 -9.76 7.66
CA CYS A 190 -0.73 -11.17 7.85
C CYS A 190 0.39 -11.35 8.89
N PRO A 191 0.13 -11.10 10.19
CA PRO A 191 1.15 -11.27 11.22
C PRO A 191 1.52 -12.73 11.45
N SER A 192 2.82 -13.00 11.59
CA SER A 192 3.31 -14.32 12.00
C SER A 192 2.87 -14.65 13.44
N ASN A 193 2.85 -15.94 13.77
CA ASN A 193 2.54 -16.40 15.13
C ASN A 193 3.54 -15.81 16.13
N GLY A 194 4.84 -15.86 15.82
CA GLY A 194 5.88 -15.21 16.62
C GLY A 194 5.70 -13.68 16.77
N ALA A 195 5.21 -12.99 15.73
CA ALA A 195 4.91 -11.56 15.83
C ALA A 195 3.76 -11.27 16.79
N ILE A 196 2.72 -12.11 16.81
CA ILE A 196 1.59 -12.01 17.73
C ILE A 196 2.05 -12.31 19.15
N ALA A 197 2.77 -13.41 19.36
CA ALA A 197 3.28 -13.80 20.67
C ALA A 197 4.12 -12.68 21.31
N ARG A 198 5.04 -12.08 20.54
CA ARG A 198 5.86 -10.95 21.00
C ARG A 198 5.01 -9.73 21.37
N LYS A 199 4.02 -9.37 20.54
CA LYS A 199 3.14 -8.21 20.81
C LYS A 199 2.23 -8.45 22.01
N PHE A 200 1.75 -9.68 22.20
CA PHE A 200 0.96 -10.08 23.35
C PHE A 200 1.77 -9.97 24.64
N LYS A 201 2.95 -10.60 24.69
CA LYS A 201 3.85 -10.56 25.85
C LYS A 201 4.30 -9.13 26.19
N LYS A 202 4.54 -8.28 25.18
CA LYS A 202 4.87 -6.87 25.39
C LYS A 202 3.74 -6.07 26.04
N ARG A 203 2.47 -6.41 25.74
CA ARG A 203 1.30 -5.73 26.34
C ARG A 203 0.94 -6.29 27.72
N PHE A 204 1.17 -7.58 27.94
CA PHE A 204 0.83 -8.29 29.17
C PHE A 204 2.05 -9.04 29.70
N PRO A 205 3.04 -8.33 30.27
CA PRO A 205 4.29 -8.95 30.72
C PRO A 205 4.10 -9.93 31.87
N ASP A 206 3.13 -9.65 32.76
CA ASP A 206 2.84 -10.43 33.97
C ASP A 206 1.80 -11.54 33.75
N ASN A 207 1.34 -11.72 32.50
CA ASN A 207 0.34 -12.72 32.16
C ASN A 207 1.03 -14.01 31.68
N ASP A 208 0.89 -15.09 32.45
CA ASP A 208 1.43 -16.41 32.11
C ASP A 208 0.68 -17.08 30.94
N HIS A 209 -0.49 -16.57 30.57
CA HIS A 209 -1.27 -17.11 29.45
C HIS A 209 -0.58 -16.78 28.12
N GLN A 210 -0.13 -17.81 27.40
CA GLN A 210 0.33 -17.65 26.02
C GLN A 210 -0.84 -17.75 25.05
N PRO A 211 -0.86 -16.93 23.98
CA PRO A 211 -1.88 -17.06 22.94
C PRO A 211 -1.78 -18.45 22.28
N LEU A 212 -2.92 -19.14 22.12
CA LEU A 212 -2.93 -20.42 21.42
C LEU A 212 -2.89 -20.17 19.93
N PHE A 213 -1.91 -20.76 19.26
CA PHE A 213 -1.82 -20.75 17.82
C PHE A 213 -2.43 -22.03 17.27
N ASN A 214 -3.19 -21.92 16.19
CA ASN A 214 -3.70 -23.08 15.46
C ASN A 214 -2.55 -23.75 14.69
N ILE A 215 -1.68 -24.47 15.39
CA ILE A 215 -0.51 -25.16 14.82
C ILE A 215 -0.94 -26.43 14.04
N HIS A 216 -2.16 -26.94 14.26
CA HIS A 216 -2.62 -28.25 13.78
C HIS A 216 -3.44 -28.27 12.48
N LEU A 217 -3.61 -27.15 11.76
CA LEU A 217 -4.44 -27.10 10.53
C LEU A 217 -3.67 -27.29 9.21
N ASN A 218 -2.38 -27.62 9.25
CA ASN A 218 -1.59 -27.95 8.04
C ASN A 218 -1.66 -29.44 7.63
N TYR A 219 -2.48 -30.27 8.29
CA TYR A 219 -2.75 -31.64 7.86
C TYR A 219 -4.24 -31.82 7.54
N PRO A 220 -4.59 -32.59 6.50
CA PRO A 220 -5.98 -32.99 6.28
C PRO A 220 -6.49 -33.71 7.53
N PRO A 221 -7.74 -33.45 7.97
CA PRO A 221 -8.26 -34.08 9.17
C PRO A 221 -8.23 -35.61 9.01
N PRO A 222 -7.82 -36.37 10.05
CA PRO A 222 -7.91 -37.82 10.01
C PRO A 222 -9.38 -38.23 9.83
N PRO A 223 -9.68 -39.26 9.03
CA PRO A 223 -11.04 -39.73 8.81
C PRO A 223 -11.63 -40.19 10.14
N PHE A 224 -12.61 -39.41 10.61
CA PHE A 224 -13.54 -39.60 11.71
C PHE A 224 -13.45 -40.91 12.51
N THR A 225 -13.33 -40.79 13.85
CA THR A 225 -14.18 -41.54 14.79
C THR A 225 -14.26 -40.78 16.14
N ALA A 226 -15.50 -40.59 16.62
CA ALA A 226 -15.95 -40.13 17.95
C ALA A 226 -16.42 -38.65 18.09
N PRO A 227 -17.55 -38.42 18.81
CA PRO A 227 -18.21 -37.12 18.91
C PRO A 227 -17.60 -36.28 20.04
N MET A 228 -16.78 -35.30 19.69
CA MET A 228 -16.37 -34.23 20.61
C MET A 228 -17.38 -33.08 20.56
N PRO A 229 -17.61 -32.36 21.67
CA PRO A 229 -18.53 -31.24 21.70
C PRO A 229 -18.03 -30.18 20.71
N THR A 230 -18.83 -29.93 19.69
CA THR A 230 -18.53 -29.02 18.59
C THR A 230 -18.28 -27.61 19.15
N SER A 231 -17.01 -27.23 19.21
CA SER A 231 -16.65 -25.83 19.38
C SER A 231 -17.21 -25.09 18.17
N GLN A 232 -17.98 -24.03 18.43
CA GLN A 232 -18.69 -23.23 17.42
C GLN A 232 -17.74 -22.51 16.43
N PHE A 233 -16.43 -22.75 16.52
CA PHE A 233 -15.39 -22.17 15.67
C PHE A 233 -15.18 -22.94 14.35
N HIS A 234 -15.87 -24.07 14.13
CA HIS A 234 -15.74 -24.90 12.91
C HIS A 234 -16.94 -24.87 11.97
N ASN A 235 -17.98 -24.08 12.27
CA ASN A 235 -19.05 -23.91 11.29
C ASN A 235 -18.55 -22.94 10.20
N PRO A 236 -18.62 -23.30 8.91
CA PRO A 236 -18.42 -22.32 7.84
C PRO A 236 -19.44 -21.19 8.07
N PRO A 237 -19.04 -19.91 7.98
CA PRO A 237 -19.98 -18.82 8.14
C PRO A 237 -21.10 -19.02 7.12
N SER A 238 -22.34 -19.08 7.62
CA SER A 238 -23.52 -19.12 6.76
C SER A 238 -23.42 -17.95 5.77
N PRO A 239 -23.76 -18.14 4.47
CA PRO A 239 -23.69 -17.09 3.46
C PRO A 239 -24.47 -15.82 3.85
N ASN A 240 -25.41 -15.93 4.79
CA ASN A 240 -26.21 -14.81 5.29
C ASN A 240 -25.55 -13.99 6.42
N MET A 241 -24.45 -14.44 7.06
CA MET A 241 -23.68 -13.61 8.01
C MET A 241 -22.73 -12.64 7.30
N ILE A 242 -22.32 -13.01 6.09
CA ILE A 242 -21.41 -12.26 5.23
C ILE A 242 -22.08 -10.94 4.78
N ALA A 243 -23.37 -10.97 4.44
CA ALA A 243 -24.14 -9.77 4.07
C ALA A 243 -24.32 -8.78 5.23
N SER A 244 -24.36 -9.25 6.49
CA SER A 244 -24.43 -8.37 7.67
C SER A 244 -23.10 -7.74 8.05
N GLN A 245 -21.96 -8.39 7.77
CA GLN A 245 -20.62 -7.89 8.14
C GLN A 245 -20.04 -6.87 7.17
N TYR A 246 -20.50 -6.84 5.91
CA TYR A 246 -20.20 -5.74 4.99
C TYR A 246 -20.89 -4.41 5.38
N HIS A 247 -21.79 -4.44 6.37
CA HIS A 247 -22.49 -3.26 6.91
C HIS A 247 -21.99 -2.78 8.28
N ASP A 248 -20.97 -3.42 8.86
CA ASP A 248 -20.43 -2.99 10.15
C ASP A 248 -19.63 -1.69 10.00
N GLY A 249 -20.22 -0.59 10.48
CA GLY A 249 -19.65 0.74 10.39
C GLY A 249 -18.35 0.94 11.20
N PRO A 250 -17.75 2.15 11.15
CA PRO A 250 -16.46 2.50 11.77
C PRO A 250 -16.31 2.16 13.27
N SER A 251 -17.42 1.95 13.98
CA SER A 251 -17.47 1.67 15.41
C SER A 251 -17.03 0.25 15.80
N HIS A 252 -17.13 -0.73 14.90
CA HIS A 252 -16.70 -2.11 15.17
C HIS A 252 -15.17 -2.25 15.07
N VAL A 253 -14.59 -1.72 13.99
CA VAL A 253 -13.13 -1.68 13.76
C VAL A 253 -12.39 -0.91 14.86
N SER A 254 -12.95 0.22 15.32
CA SER A 254 -12.35 1.03 16.38
C SER A 254 -12.29 0.30 17.73
N ARG A 255 -13.38 -0.38 18.13
CA ARG A 255 -13.42 -1.19 19.36
C ARG A 255 -12.40 -2.32 19.32
N TYR A 256 -12.32 -3.02 18.20
CA TYR A 256 -11.41 -4.14 18.05
C TYR A 256 -9.93 -3.73 18.10
N ARG A 257 -9.55 -2.55 17.58
CA ARG A 257 -8.16 -2.06 17.69
C ARG A 257 -7.67 -1.94 19.14
N HIS A 258 -8.57 -1.63 20.08
CA HIS A 258 -8.25 -1.50 21.49
C HIS A 258 -8.18 -2.86 22.20
N SER A 259 -8.98 -3.84 21.76
CA SER A 259 -9.05 -5.19 22.35
C SER A 259 -8.30 -6.27 21.57
N LYS A 260 -7.57 -5.96 20.49
CA LYS A 260 -6.95 -6.95 19.57
C LYS A 260 -6.13 -8.03 20.27
N PHE A 261 -5.47 -7.69 21.38
CA PHE A 261 -4.65 -8.61 22.17
C PHE A 261 -5.31 -9.07 23.47
N THR A 262 -6.56 -8.67 23.73
CA THR A 262 -7.33 -9.11 24.88
C THR A 262 -8.17 -10.32 24.47
N PRO A 263 -7.98 -11.50 25.09
CA PRO A 263 -8.85 -12.63 24.87
C PRO A 263 -10.28 -12.28 25.27
N THR A 264 -11.24 -12.60 24.40
CA THR A 264 -12.68 -12.50 24.70
C THR A 264 -13.36 -13.81 24.32
N PRO A 265 -14.58 -14.09 24.77
CA PRO A 265 -15.30 -15.32 24.38
C PRO A 265 -15.45 -15.50 22.85
N PHE A 266 -15.32 -14.43 22.09
CA PHE A 266 -15.47 -14.41 20.63
C PHE A 266 -14.18 -14.04 19.89
N HIS A 267 -13.06 -13.88 20.60
CA HIS A 267 -11.79 -13.48 20.00
C HIS A 267 -10.60 -14.06 20.76
N GLU A 268 -9.81 -14.88 20.07
CA GLU A 268 -8.53 -15.38 20.56
C GLU A 268 -7.37 -14.73 19.79
N PRO A 269 -6.49 -13.96 20.45
CA PRO A 269 -5.40 -13.26 19.77
C PRO A 269 -4.48 -14.14 18.92
N GLY A 270 -4.28 -15.41 19.30
CA GLY A 270 -3.45 -16.35 18.55
C GLY A 270 -4.07 -16.85 17.24
N ALA A 271 -5.40 -16.75 17.09
CA ALA A 271 -6.09 -17.10 15.84
C ALA A 271 -5.76 -16.14 14.68
N GLU A 272 -5.18 -14.98 14.98
CA GLU A 272 -4.73 -13.99 13.99
C GLU A 272 -3.44 -14.37 13.27
N GLY A 273 -2.79 -15.46 13.71
CA GLY A 273 -1.49 -15.88 13.22
C GLY A 273 -1.52 -16.58 11.87
N TRP A 274 -0.56 -16.25 11.02
CA TRP A 274 -0.39 -16.81 9.68
C TRP A 274 0.75 -17.83 9.58
N GLY A 275 1.05 -18.51 10.68
CA GLY A 275 2.19 -19.43 10.77
C GLY A 275 3.50 -18.69 11.00
N ASP A 276 4.61 -19.40 10.85
CA ASP A 276 5.97 -18.85 10.93
C ASP A 276 6.85 -19.47 9.81
N SER A 277 8.10 -18.98 9.73
CA SER A 277 9.14 -19.50 8.83
C SER A 277 8.69 -19.51 7.36
N THR A 278 8.94 -20.62 6.64
CA THR A 278 8.70 -20.73 5.20
C THR A 278 7.23 -20.61 4.82
N SER A 279 6.31 -21.13 5.64
CA SER A 279 4.86 -21.04 5.37
C SER A 279 4.35 -19.59 5.39
N HIS A 280 4.82 -18.82 6.38
CA HIS A 280 4.47 -17.41 6.52
C HIS A 280 5.07 -16.56 5.39
N TYR A 281 6.30 -16.88 4.96
CA TYR A 281 6.93 -16.22 3.82
C TYR A 281 6.04 -16.29 2.56
N TYR A 282 5.54 -17.47 2.18
CA TYR A 282 4.68 -17.60 0.99
C TYR A 282 3.36 -16.82 1.11
N VAL A 283 2.76 -16.76 2.29
CA VAL A 283 1.57 -15.93 2.54
C VAL A 283 1.88 -14.46 2.29
N VAL A 284 3.01 -13.97 2.80
CA VAL A 284 3.42 -12.57 2.62
C VAL A 284 3.69 -12.29 1.14
N GLU A 285 4.38 -13.19 0.43
CA GLU A 285 4.62 -13.08 -1.01
C GLU A 285 3.31 -12.99 -1.80
N ASP A 286 2.32 -13.83 -1.50
CA ASP A 286 1.02 -13.79 -2.18
C ASP A 286 0.31 -12.45 -1.91
N VAL A 287 0.27 -12.01 -0.65
CA VAL A 287 -0.43 -10.78 -0.24
C VAL A 287 0.27 -9.52 -0.75
N LEU A 288 1.58 -9.57 -1.04
CA LEU A 288 2.30 -8.48 -1.68
C LEU A 288 1.91 -8.22 -3.14
N LYS A 289 1.12 -9.11 -3.75
CA LYS A 289 0.45 -8.81 -5.02
C LYS A 289 -0.66 -7.79 -4.90
N LEU A 290 -1.18 -7.56 -3.69
CA LEU A 290 -2.16 -6.50 -3.48
C LEU A 290 -1.51 -5.15 -3.73
N ASP A 291 -2.30 -4.24 -4.28
CA ASP A 291 -1.82 -2.90 -4.50
C ASP A 291 -1.78 -2.06 -3.19
N PRO A 292 -1.11 -0.90 -3.20
CA PRO A 292 -1.01 -0.06 -2.00
C PRO A 292 -2.35 0.36 -1.39
N GLU A 293 -3.42 0.49 -2.18
CA GLU A 293 -4.76 0.81 -1.70
C GLU A 293 -5.35 -0.37 -0.95
N GLN A 294 -5.30 -1.56 -1.56
CA GLN A 294 -5.83 -2.79 -1.00
C GLN A 294 -5.12 -3.15 0.30
N ILE A 295 -3.79 -3.04 0.36
CA ILE A 295 -3.01 -3.26 1.58
C ILE A 295 -3.41 -2.27 2.68
N MET A 296 -3.57 -0.99 2.32
CA MET A 296 -4.01 0.04 3.28
C MET A 296 -5.43 -0.25 3.79
N TRP A 297 -6.33 -0.65 2.89
CA TRP A 297 -7.71 -0.97 3.23
C TRP A 297 -7.78 -2.16 4.18
N LEU A 298 -7.03 -3.24 3.92
CA LEU A 298 -6.98 -4.41 4.81
C LEU A 298 -6.41 -4.05 6.18
N LYS A 299 -5.30 -3.30 6.21
CA LYS A 299 -4.71 -2.79 7.45
C LYS A 299 -5.73 -1.98 8.27
N GLU A 300 -6.58 -1.19 7.61
CA GLU A 300 -7.51 -0.30 8.28
C GLU A 300 -8.83 -0.99 8.68
N ASN A 301 -9.34 -1.91 7.86
CA ASN A 301 -10.72 -2.41 7.92
C ASN A 301 -10.86 -3.93 8.07
N ALA A 302 -9.79 -4.72 7.89
CA ALA A 302 -9.80 -6.17 8.06
C ALA A 302 -8.94 -6.58 9.27
N PRO A 303 -9.41 -6.34 10.50
CA PRO A 303 -8.61 -6.57 11.68
C PRO A 303 -8.45 -8.05 12.08
N LEU A 304 -9.28 -8.93 11.50
CA LEU A 304 -9.34 -10.37 11.71
C LEU A 304 -8.72 -11.15 10.54
N LYS A 305 -8.01 -12.24 10.83
CA LYS A 305 -7.46 -13.17 9.83
C LYS A 305 -8.52 -13.64 8.83
N GLY A 306 -9.69 -14.08 9.30
CA GLY A 306 -10.76 -14.57 8.43
C GLY A 306 -11.30 -13.51 7.45
N MET A 307 -11.24 -12.21 7.82
CA MET A 307 -11.63 -11.12 6.92
C MET A 307 -10.63 -10.94 5.78
N VAL A 308 -9.33 -11.05 6.09
CA VAL A 308 -8.26 -11.01 5.08
C VAL A 308 -8.35 -12.23 4.16
N GLU A 309 -8.55 -13.43 4.72
CA GLU A 309 -8.74 -14.66 3.92
C GLU A 309 -9.95 -14.55 2.98
N THR A 310 -11.08 -14.03 3.49
CA THR A 310 -12.29 -13.83 2.67
C THR A 310 -12.04 -12.84 1.55
N TYR A 311 -11.35 -11.73 1.84
CA TYR A 311 -10.98 -10.75 0.83
C TYR A 311 -10.08 -11.37 -0.25
N VAL A 312 -9.03 -12.10 0.14
CA VAL A 312 -8.11 -12.76 -0.80
C VAL A 312 -8.84 -13.78 -1.67
N LYS A 313 -9.69 -14.64 -1.07
CA LYS A 313 -10.51 -15.60 -1.82
C LYS A 313 -11.44 -14.92 -2.82
N SER A 314 -11.94 -13.72 -2.51
CA SER A 314 -12.80 -12.96 -3.43
C SER A 314 -12.08 -12.46 -4.70
N LEU A 315 -10.73 -12.43 -4.70
CA LEU A 315 -9.94 -12.06 -5.89
C LEU A 315 -9.86 -13.21 -6.91
N GLY A 316 -10.18 -14.43 -6.50
CA GLY A 316 -10.20 -15.64 -7.33
C GLY A 316 -8.94 -16.50 -7.18
N ASP A 317 -9.04 -17.74 -7.68
CA ASP A 317 -8.07 -18.81 -7.43
C ASP A 317 -6.65 -18.53 -7.96
N TRP A 318 -6.50 -17.58 -8.88
CA TRP A 318 -5.18 -17.15 -9.40
C TRP A 318 -4.32 -16.45 -8.33
N PHE A 319 -4.94 -15.98 -7.24
CA PHE A 319 -4.26 -15.24 -6.19
C PHE A 319 -3.45 -16.14 -5.24
N GLU A 320 -3.87 -17.37 -5.00
CA GLU A 320 -3.17 -18.24 -4.05
C GLU A 320 -1.94 -18.92 -4.67
N ASN A 321 -0.90 -19.14 -3.86
CA ASN A 321 0.32 -19.86 -4.21
C ASN A 321 1.07 -19.28 -5.42
N ASN A 322 1.01 -17.97 -5.61
CA ASN A 322 1.61 -17.27 -6.74
C ASN A 322 2.13 -15.93 -6.23
N GLY A 323 3.32 -15.88 -5.64
CA GLY A 323 3.80 -14.66 -4.98
C GLY A 323 3.87 -13.42 -5.88
N GLU A 324 4.23 -12.29 -5.30
CA GLU A 324 4.58 -11.07 -6.05
C GLU A 324 5.78 -11.32 -6.98
N THR A 325 5.92 -10.58 -8.08
CA THR A 325 7.00 -10.82 -9.05
C THR A 325 7.90 -9.62 -9.34
N TRP A 326 7.66 -8.52 -8.66
CA TRP A 326 8.41 -7.30 -8.76
C TRP A 326 9.87 -7.50 -8.34
N THR A 327 10.16 -8.12 -7.18
CA THR A 327 11.55 -8.32 -6.72
C THR A 327 12.37 -9.14 -7.72
N GLN A 328 11.80 -10.21 -8.30
CA GLN A 328 12.46 -11.01 -9.33
C GLN A 328 12.70 -10.22 -10.63
N THR A 329 11.77 -9.34 -10.98
CA THR A 329 11.93 -8.48 -12.16
C THR A 329 13.01 -7.43 -11.92
N LEU A 330 13.07 -6.87 -10.72
CA LEU A 330 14.11 -5.93 -10.30
C LEU A 330 15.49 -6.60 -10.38
N GLU A 331 15.67 -7.76 -9.75
CA GLU A 331 16.92 -8.52 -9.79
C GLU A 331 17.39 -8.75 -11.22
N TRP A 332 16.47 -9.12 -12.12
CA TRP A 332 16.79 -9.32 -13.53
C TRP A 332 17.28 -8.05 -14.23
N VAL A 333 16.69 -6.88 -13.92
CA VAL A 333 17.07 -5.58 -14.50
C VAL A 333 18.42 -5.11 -13.95
N VAL A 334 18.63 -5.23 -12.63
CA VAL A 334 19.88 -4.84 -11.94
C VAL A 334 21.05 -5.66 -12.48
N ARG A 335 20.90 -6.98 -12.54
CA ARG A 335 21.91 -7.87 -13.11
C ARG A 335 22.19 -7.57 -14.59
N LYS A 336 21.18 -7.14 -15.35
CA LYS A 336 21.38 -6.70 -16.75
C LYS A 336 22.18 -5.40 -16.87
N ARG A 337 22.14 -4.55 -15.85
CA ARG A 337 22.95 -3.31 -15.76
C ARG A 337 24.38 -3.59 -15.30
N GLY A 338 24.69 -4.83 -14.89
CA GLY A 338 26.01 -5.21 -14.39
C GLY A 338 26.22 -4.91 -12.91
N GLU A 339 25.12 -4.69 -12.17
CA GLU A 339 25.12 -4.47 -10.72
C GLU A 339 24.61 -5.74 -10.01
N GLU A 340 24.96 -5.90 -8.73
CA GLU A 340 24.48 -6.99 -7.89
C GLU A 340 23.27 -6.58 -7.05
N MET A 341 22.28 -7.45 -6.95
CA MET A 341 21.03 -7.15 -6.23
C MET A 341 21.25 -6.99 -4.73
N ASP A 342 22.14 -7.78 -4.14
CA ASP A 342 22.43 -7.72 -2.71
C ASP A 342 23.07 -6.38 -2.33
N GLU A 343 24.01 -5.87 -3.14
CA GLU A 343 24.65 -4.56 -2.95
C GLU A 343 23.61 -3.42 -2.99
N LEU A 344 22.67 -3.47 -3.95
CA LEU A 344 21.59 -2.49 -4.04
C LEU A 344 20.70 -2.50 -2.79
N MET A 345 20.35 -3.69 -2.30
CA MET A 345 19.48 -3.85 -1.13
C MET A 345 20.18 -3.42 0.15
N ASP A 346 21.47 -3.72 0.30
CA ASP A 346 22.29 -3.27 1.42
C ASP A 346 22.37 -1.74 1.45
N ALA A 347 22.67 -1.10 0.31
CA ALA A 347 22.67 0.36 0.19
C ALA A 347 21.30 0.99 0.53
N VAL A 348 20.19 0.32 0.20
CA VAL A 348 18.83 0.77 0.59
C VAL A 348 18.60 0.63 2.09
N VAL A 349 19.09 -0.44 2.72
CA VAL A 349 18.97 -0.67 4.16
C VAL A 349 19.79 0.34 4.95
N ASP A 350 21.01 0.62 4.51
CA ASP A 350 21.94 1.55 5.14
C ASP A 350 21.55 3.02 4.92
N GLY A 351 20.65 3.29 3.96
CA GLY A 351 20.15 4.63 3.68
C GLY A 351 21.04 5.43 2.73
N GLU A 352 21.98 4.77 2.05
CA GLU A 352 22.77 5.35 0.95
C GLU A 352 21.91 5.54 -0.30
N LEU A 353 20.94 4.64 -0.52
CA LEU A 353 19.94 4.70 -1.58
C LEU A 353 18.52 4.59 -1.01
N GLY A 354 17.53 4.99 -1.81
CA GLY A 354 16.10 4.90 -1.45
C GLY A 354 15.45 6.26 -1.17
N ILE A 355 14.41 6.26 -0.34
CA ILE A 355 13.57 7.45 -0.13
C ILE A 355 14.24 8.46 0.80
N ALA A 356 14.61 8.03 1.99
CA ALA A 356 15.18 8.89 3.03
C ALA A 356 16.67 8.55 3.16
N LEU A 357 17.51 9.44 2.62
CA LEU A 357 18.95 9.25 2.62
C LEU A 357 19.52 9.62 4.00
N SER A 358 20.56 8.90 4.44
CA SER A 358 21.36 9.31 5.58
C SER A 358 22.07 10.63 5.27
N GLU A 359 22.04 11.58 6.20
CA GLU A 359 22.85 12.79 6.09
C GLU A 359 24.33 12.40 6.30
N GLU A 360 25.22 12.79 5.36
CA GLU A 360 26.68 12.61 5.50
C GLU A 360 27.27 13.33 6.72
#